data_AF-A3INU2-F1
#
_entry.id   AF-A3INU2-F1
#
_cell.length_a   1.000
_cell.length_b   1.000
_cell.length_c   1.000
_cell.angle_alpha   90.00
_cell.angle_beta   90.00
_cell.angle_gamma   90.00
#
_symmetry.space_group_name_H-M   'P 1'
#
loop_
_entity.id
_entity.type
_entity.pdbx_description
1 polymer ?
#
loop_
_entity_poly.entity_id
_entity_poly.type
_entity_poly.pdbx_seq_one_letter_code
_entity_poly.pdbx_strand_id
1 'polypeptide(L)'
;MKKLFRRKFKNIAMIIFTTLIIIFSSSFIFPFHLHTAGTYAQSPGILQNILLGDISIAEIRKLLLDSLERLSSVIKDAGGEFREVGDSLENNANKVIKEIDKTFGNRLDKTIRQLNETEKKVFEDIGRVIQENENATEAIIKGAGKEARRAIFEGDIAAYNSLYSLPCRNKIPRIVYIEPDEVIVNNDDPFVKIRGNFLDIGSESKVKVDGIETNIIARNNNEIAIAIPEKILNNLDDSKLLSISLTLYKTTVIPVVCWARDSIINSPLQTSVKLTPQVKYNIEGYIEGNYEKITPEEVKEDIQNFPQRRTKVIDENCGVNETIRRDFLIEKGWEIIDKTFTEISANCGTSLEGIDFQGNRAVVRTRLKGCGYTTVRGPFGAILYKDCNGRGWHEYDLTLIGRRRTIIPEKRERISLPKETFNISGTSGQTTFTDIRHTSANTNLRDDNWYYTATIKGTRGRKQISPVQVNTNLPTAVNVTSKMENGILSIRILK
;
A
#
# COMPACT_ATOMS: atom_id res chain seq x y z
N MET A 1 -18.11 22.13 33.41
CA MET A 1 -17.05 21.49 32.57
C MET A 1 -16.96 19.96 32.68
N LYS A 2 -17.02 19.32 33.86
CA LYS A 2 -16.92 17.83 33.99
C LYS A 2 -17.99 17.01 33.25
N LYS A 3 -19.22 17.52 33.06
CA LYS A 3 -20.31 16.82 32.34
C LYS A 3 -20.15 16.81 30.81
N LEU A 4 -19.52 17.84 30.22
CA LEU A 4 -19.29 17.89 28.77
C LEU A 4 -18.15 16.94 28.35
N PHE A 5 -17.17 16.74 29.23
CA PHE A 5 -16.02 15.86 28.95
C PHE A 5 -16.42 14.38 28.92
N ARG A 6 -17.32 13.94 29.82
CA ARG A 6 -17.81 12.54 29.84
C ARG A 6 -18.65 12.16 28.61
N ARG A 7 -19.37 13.11 28.01
CA ARG A 7 -20.21 12.84 26.82
C ARG A 7 -19.38 12.69 25.55
N LYS A 8 -18.31 13.49 25.39
CA LYS A 8 -17.39 13.35 24.24
C LYS A 8 -16.54 12.09 24.33
N PHE A 9 -16.13 11.67 25.53
CA PHE A 9 -15.32 10.45 25.71
C PHE A 9 -16.11 9.16 25.41
N LYS A 10 -17.41 9.10 25.74
CA LYS A 10 -18.26 7.95 25.40
C LYS A 10 -18.44 7.78 23.90
N ASN A 11 -18.60 8.88 23.15
CA ASN A 11 -18.77 8.81 21.70
C ASN A 11 -17.47 8.43 20.98
N ILE A 12 -16.31 8.89 21.47
CA ILE A 12 -15.01 8.52 20.90
C ILE A 12 -14.68 7.05 21.22
N ALA A 13 -14.94 6.58 22.45
CA ALA A 13 -14.73 5.18 22.80
C ALA A 13 -15.66 4.24 22.01
N MET A 14 -16.90 4.64 21.74
CA MET A 14 -17.83 3.85 20.94
C MET A 14 -17.40 3.77 19.48
N ILE A 15 -16.93 4.87 18.88
CA ILE A 15 -16.39 4.90 17.51
C ILE A 15 -15.11 4.05 17.40
N ILE A 16 -14.20 4.12 18.38
CA ILE A 16 -13.00 3.27 18.38
C ILE A 16 -13.39 1.80 18.49
N PHE A 17 -14.40 1.45 19.29
CA PHE A 17 -14.87 0.07 19.45
C PHE A 17 -15.55 -0.47 18.18
N THR A 18 -16.40 0.30 17.50
CA THR A 18 -16.98 -0.12 16.20
C THR A 18 -15.93 -0.20 15.10
N THR A 19 -14.93 0.69 15.09
CA THR A 19 -13.86 0.64 14.08
C THR A 19 -12.93 -0.56 14.33
N LEU A 20 -12.66 -0.91 15.60
CA LEU A 20 -11.91 -2.12 15.95
C LEU A 20 -12.68 -3.41 15.61
N ILE A 21 -14.00 -3.43 15.77
CA ILE A 21 -14.82 -4.58 15.35
C ILE A 21 -14.82 -4.73 13.82
N ILE A 22 -14.88 -3.62 13.07
CA ILE A 22 -14.82 -3.64 11.60
C ILE A 22 -13.44 -4.05 11.08
N ILE A 23 -12.37 -3.65 11.77
CA ILE A 23 -10.98 -4.07 11.45
C ILE A 23 -10.75 -5.55 11.85
N PHE A 24 -11.33 -6.02 12.95
CA PHE A 24 -11.28 -7.44 13.33
C PHE A 24 -12.13 -8.33 12.42
N SER A 25 -13.28 -7.86 11.92
CA SER A 25 -14.11 -8.63 10.98
C SER A 25 -13.59 -8.63 9.54
N SER A 26 -12.71 -7.69 9.17
CA SER A 26 -12.06 -7.66 7.85
C SER A 26 -10.66 -8.29 7.83
N SER A 27 -10.08 -8.57 9.01
CA SER A 27 -8.76 -9.21 9.15
C SER A 27 -8.83 -10.68 9.58
N PHE A 28 -10.03 -11.24 9.75
CA PHE A 28 -10.27 -12.67 9.97
C PHE A 28 -10.87 -13.31 8.71
N ILE A 29 -10.08 -13.34 7.63
CA ILE A 29 -10.18 -14.44 6.67
C ILE A 29 -9.45 -15.60 7.35
N PHE A 30 -10.22 -16.58 7.81
CA PHE A 30 -9.75 -17.84 8.40
C PHE A 30 -8.51 -18.38 7.66
N PRO A 31 -7.40 -18.70 8.34
CA PRO A 31 -6.53 -19.75 7.85
C PRO A 31 -7.30 -21.05 8.11
N PHE A 32 -8.05 -21.52 7.11
CA PHE A 32 -8.58 -22.88 7.14
C PHE A 32 -7.38 -23.81 7.16
N HIS A 33 -7.07 -24.35 8.34
CA HIS A 33 -6.21 -25.52 8.48
C HIS A 33 -6.92 -26.71 7.82
N LEU A 34 -6.72 -26.86 6.51
CA LEU A 34 -6.88 -28.12 5.82
C LEU A 34 -5.78 -29.07 6.33
N HIS A 35 -6.10 -29.76 7.41
CA HIS A 35 -5.34 -30.88 7.92
C HIS A 35 -5.69 -32.14 7.11
N THR A 36 -5.29 -32.15 5.83
CA THR A 36 -5.10 -33.36 5.01
C THR A 36 -4.03 -33.06 3.95
N ALA A 37 -2.82 -32.73 4.41
CA ALA A 37 -1.63 -32.81 3.58
C ALA A 37 -1.27 -34.29 3.36
N GLY A 38 -2.10 -34.97 2.57
CA GLY A 38 -1.65 -36.11 1.78
C GLY A 38 -0.81 -35.55 0.64
N THR A 39 0.36 -36.12 0.42
CA THR A 39 1.26 -35.82 -0.70
C THR A 39 0.53 -35.95 -2.05
N TYR A 40 0.03 -34.85 -2.62
CA TYR A 40 -0.49 -34.82 -3.99
C TYR A 40 0.65 -34.42 -4.92
N ALA A 41 1.34 -35.44 -5.42
CA ALA A 41 2.36 -35.29 -6.46
C ALA A 41 1.75 -34.61 -7.69
N GLN A 42 2.53 -33.72 -8.29
CA GLN A 42 2.20 -32.99 -9.51
C GLN A 42 1.76 -33.97 -10.62
N SER A 43 0.66 -33.64 -11.31
CA SER A 43 0.06 -34.40 -12.41
C SER A 43 0.54 -34.08 -13.86
N PRO A 44 1.78 -33.65 -14.16
CA PRO A 44 2.23 -33.60 -15.56
C PRO A 44 2.22 -34.95 -16.28
N GLY A 45 2.20 -36.06 -15.52
CA GLY A 45 2.33 -37.42 -16.07
C GLY A 45 1.07 -38.01 -16.71
N ILE A 46 -0.15 -37.53 -16.41
CA ILE A 46 -1.38 -38.18 -16.89
C ILE A 46 -1.53 -38.03 -18.40
N LEU A 47 -1.40 -36.81 -18.93
CA LEU A 47 -1.50 -36.57 -20.37
C LEU A 47 -0.38 -37.29 -21.12
N GLN A 48 0.83 -37.31 -20.54
CA GLN A 48 1.97 -38.02 -21.09
C GLN A 48 1.75 -39.54 -21.14
N ASN A 49 1.19 -40.13 -20.08
CA ASN A 49 0.87 -41.57 -20.05
C ASN A 49 -0.27 -41.94 -21.01
N ILE A 50 -1.26 -41.06 -21.20
CA ILE A 50 -2.31 -41.23 -22.22
C ILE A 50 -1.71 -41.18 -23.63
N LEU A 51 -0.81 -40.21 -23.89
CA LEU A 51 -0.12 -40.06 -25.18
C LEU A 51 0.83 -41.22 -25.49
N LEU A 52 1.46 -41.81 -24.47
CA LEU A 52 2.31 -43.00 -24.61
C LEU A 52 1.49 -44.28 -24.85
N GLY A 53 0.20 -44.28 -24.51
CA GLY A 53 -0.76 -45.30 -24.90
C GLY A 53 -0.80 -46.55 -24.01
N ASP A 54 -0.09 -46.55 -22.89
CA ASP A 54 0.06 -47.71 -22.00
C ASP A 54 -1.03 -47.81 -20.92
N ILE A 55 -1.84 -46.76 -20.75
CA ILE A 55 -2.94 -46.70 -19.80
C ILE A 55 -4.19 -47.40 -20.36
N SER A 56 -4.93 -48.10 -19.47
CA SER A 56 -6.18 -48.77 -19.84
C SER A 56 -7.37 -47.80 -19.91
N ILE A 57 -8.40 -48.15 -20.68
CA ILE A 57 -9.66 -47.39 -20.70
C ILE A 57 -10.30 -47.32 -19.31
N ALA A 58 -10.27 -48.43 -18.55
CA ALA A 58 -10.79 -48.49 -17.19
C ALA A 58 -10.13 -47.44 -16.28
N GLU A 59 -8.81 -47.28 -16.43
CA GLU A 59 -8.02 -46.35 -15.63
C GLU A 59 -8.27 -44.90 -16.03
N ILE A 60 -8.35 -44.57 -17.32
CA ILE A 60 -8.74 -43.22 -17.77
C ILE A 60 -10.13 -42.85 -17.27
N ARG A 61 -11.09 -43.79 -17.36
CA ARG A 61 -12.45 -43.58 -16.84
C ARG A 61 -12.43 -43.28 -15.34
N LYS A 62 -11.63 -44.02 -14.56
CA LYS A 62 -11.46 -43.77 -13.14
C LYS A 62 -10.85 -42.40 -12.87
N LEU A 63 -9.80 -42.02 -13.57
CA LEU A 63 -9.16 -40.69 -13.43
C LEU A 63 -10.12 -39.54 -13.77
N LEU A 64 -10.99 -39.72 -14.78
CA LEU A 64 -12.03 -38.74 -15.11
C LEU A 64 -13.06 -38.60 -13.98
N LEU A 65 -13.50 -39.71 -13.38
CA LEU A 65 -14.39 -39.69 -12.22
C LEU A 65 -13.76 -39.01 -11.02
N ASP A 66 -12.54 -39.42 -10.66
CA ASP A 66 -11.81 -38.90 -9.49
C ASP A 66 -11.54 -37.39 -9.64
N SER A 67 -11.08 -36.93 -10.81
CA SER A 67 -10.84 -35.50 -11.06
C SER A 67 -12.13 -34.67 -11.07
N LEU A 68 -13.23 -35.23 -11.58
CA LEU A 68 -14.54 -34.55 -11.58
C LEU A 68 -15.12 -34.44 -10.16
N GLU A 69 -15.02 -35.49 -9.35
CA GLU A 69 -15.45 -35.47 -7.96
C GLU A 69 -14.68 -34.42 -7.16
N ARG A 70 -13.35 -34.36 -7.37
CA ARG A 70 -12.48 -33.36 -6.74
C ARG A 70 -12.87 -31.94 -7.13
N LEU A 71 -13.06 -31.67 -8.42
CA LEU A 71 -13.49 -30.36 -8.91
C LEU A 71 -14.87 -29.98 -8.34
N SER A 72 -15.84 -30.91 -8.37
CA SER A 72 -17.21 -30.68 -7.86
C SER A 72 -17.19 -30.35 -6.36
N SER A 73 -16.35 -31.01 -5.56
CA SER A 73 -16.17 -30.68 -4.14
C SER A 73 -15.67 -29.25 -3.97
N VAL A 74 -14.62 -28.87 -4.69
CA VAL A 74 -14.01 -27.54 -4.56
C VAL A 74 -14.94 -26.42 -5.08
N ILE A 75 -15.71 -26.67 -6.13
CA ILE A 75 -16.73 -25.73 -6.62
C ILE A 75 -17.87 -25.56 -5.61
N LYS A 76 -18.31 -26.63 -4.94
CA LYS A 76 -19.33 -26.55 -3.88
C LYS A 76 -18.86 -25.69 -2.71
N ASP A 77 -17.59 -25.82 -2.33
CA ASP A 77 -17.00 -25.04 -1.26
C ASP A 77 -16.79 -23.56 -1.66
N ALA A 78 -16.37 -23.29 -2.90
CA ALA A 78 -16.17 -21.93 -3.41
C ALA A 78 -17.48 -21.17 -3.65
N GLY A 79 -18.52 -21.86 -4.12
CA GLY A 79 -19.84 -21.29 -4.38
C GLY A 79 -19.90 -20.23 -5.50
N GLY A 80 -21.04 -19.55 -5.60
CA GLY A 80 -21.24 -18.39 -6.48
C GLY A 80 -21.04 -18.68 -7.97
N GLU A 81 -20.25 -17.84 -8.63
CA GLU A 81 -20.05 -17.83 -10.10
C GLU A 81 -19.37 -19.10 -10.65
N PHE A 82 -18.67 -19.88 -9.81
CA PHE A 82 -18.06 -21.16 -10.24
C PHE A 82 -19.08 -22.27 -10.42
N ARG A 83 -20.22 -22.20 -9.71
CA ARG A 83 -21.23 -23.25 -9.74
C ARG A 83 -21.89 -23.35 -11.11
N GLU A 84 -22.29 -22.22 -11.68
CA GLU A 84 -22.96 -22.18 -12.99
C GLU A 84 -22.07 -22.76 -14.10
N VAL A 85 -20.80 -22.35 -14.14
CA VAL A 85 -19.85 -22.84 -15.15
C VAL A 85 -19.43 -24.29 -14.89
N GLY A 86 -19.31 -24.68 -13.61
CA GLY A 86 -19.03 -26.05 -13.18
C GLY A 86 -20.12 -27.03 -13.57
N ASP A 87 -21.38 -26.64 -13.44
CA ASP A 87 -22.54 -27.49 -13.77
C ASP A 87 -22.53 -27.90 -15.26
N SER A 88 -22.12 -27.00 -16.18
CA SER A 88 -22.00 -27.33 -17.61
C SER A 88 -20.95 -28.43 -17.86
N LEU A 89 -19.75 -28.24 -17.29
CA LEU A 89 -18.65 -29.20 -17.37
C LEU A 89 -19.03 -30.54 -16.73
N GLU A 90 -19.59 -30.53 -15.52
CA GLU A 90 -20.01 -31.75 -14.82
C GLU A 90 -21.04 -32.54 -15.64
N ASN A 91 -22.01 -31.84 -16.23
CA ASN A 91 -23.01 -32.47 -17.10
C ASN A 91 -22.39 -33.11 -18.35
N ASN A 92 -21.44 -32.44 -19.01
CA ASN A 92 -20.80 -32.98 -20.20
C ASN A 92 -19.82 -34.10 -19.87
N ALA A 93 -19.01 -33.97 -18.81
CA ALA A 93 -18.12 -35.03 -18.34
C ALA A 93 -18.90 -36.29 -17.92
N ASN A 94 -20.03 -36.15 -17.22
CA ASN A 94 -20.91 -37.28 -16.88
C ASN A 94 -21.50 -37.97 -18.12
N LYS A 95 -21.85 -37.21 -19.17
CA LYS A 95 -22.25 -37.81 -20.45
C LYS A 95 -21.10 -38.56 -21.11
N VAL A 96 -19.86 -38.04 -21.02
CA VAL A 96 -18.68 -38.71 -21.56
C VAL A 96 -18.48 -40.05 -20.86
N ILE A 97 -18.55 -40.10 -19.53
CA ILE A 97 -18.46 -41.34 -18.74
C ILE A 97 -19.52 -42.35 -19.18
N LYS A 98 -20.78 -41.93 -19.31
CA LYS A 98 -21.86 -42.81 -19.78
C LYS A 98 -21.61 -43.35 -21.19
N GLU A 99 -21.04 -42.53 -22.07
CA GLU A 99 -20.71 -42.94 -23.44
C GLU A 99 -19.51 -43.90 -23.48
N ILE A 100 -18.52 -43.71 -22.59
CA ILE A 100 -17.44 -44.68 -22.39
C ILE A 100 -18.01 -46.03 -21.97
N ASP A 101 -18.88 -46.05 -20.95
CA ASP A 101 -19.52 -47.27 -20.45
C ASP A 101 -20.33 -47.98 -21.55
N LYS A 102 -21.07 -47.22 -22.34
CA LYS A 102 -21.89 -47.74 -23.43
C LYS A 102 -21.05 -48.31 -24.60
N THR A 103 -20.01 -47.61 -25.02
CA THR A 103 -19.28 -47.89 -26.26
C THR A 103 -18.03 -48.77 -26.03
N PHE A 104 -17.46 -48.70 -24.84
CA PHE A 104 -16.23 -49.38 -24.46
C PHE A 104 -16.36 -50.27 -23.22
N GLY A 105 -17.56 -50.40 -22.62
CA GLY A 105 -17.78 -51.21 -21.41
C GLY A 105 -17.27 -52.66 -21.49
N ASN A 106 -17.34 -53.29 -22.68
CA ASN A 106 -16.82 -54.64 -22.91
C ASN A 106 -15.33 -54.68 -23.32
N ARG A 107 -14.64 -53.54 -23.31
CA ARG A 107 -13.25 -53.34 -23.77
C ARG A 107 -12.45 -52.47 -22.79
N LEU A 108 -12.90 -52.35 -21.54
CA LEU A 108 -12.28 -51.46 -20.55
C LEU A 108 -10.83 -51.85 -20.20
N ASP A 109 -10.50 -53.13 -20.39
CA ASP A 109 -9.16 -53.71 -20.23
C ASP A 109 -8.18 -53.31 -21.34
N LYS A 110 -8.69 -52.81 -22.48
CA LYS A 110 -7.82 -52.38 -23.58
C LYS A 110 -7.04 -51.12 -23.23
N THR A 111 -5.82 -51.06 -23.75
CA THR A 111 -4.98 -49.86 -23.69
C THR A 111 -5.25 -48.93 -24.88
N ILE A 112 -4.94 -47.65 -24.75
CA ILE A 112 -5.16 -46.65 -25.82
C ILE A 112 -4.45 -47.02 -27.12
N ARG A 113 -3.28 -47.67 -27.04
CA ARG A 113 -2.54 -48.15 -28.22
C ARG A 113 -3.32 -49.17 -29.06
N GLN A 114 -4.25 -49.91 -28.45
CA GLN A 114 -5.07 -50.93 -29.09
C GLN A 114 -6.35 -50.36 -29.74
N LEU A 115 -6.54 -49.05 -29.67
CA LEU A 115 -7.69 -48.35 -30.26
C LEU A 115 -7.38 -47.86 -31.67
N ASN A 116 -8.43 -47.61 -32.45
CA ASN A 116 -8.26 -46.95 -33.75
C ASN A 116 -8.03 -45.43 -33.56
N GLU A 117 -7.56 -44.73 -34.60
CA GLU A 117 -7.21 -43.30 -34.52
C GLU A 117 -8.36 -42.40 -34.04
N THR A 118 -9.60 -42.70 -34.44
CA THR A 118 -10.78 -41.93 -34.00
C THR A 118 -11.06 -42.16 -32.52
N GLU A 119 -10.97 -43.41 -32.06
CA GLU A 119 -11.12 -43.77 -30.65
C GLU A 119 -9.99 -43.18 -29.80
N LYS A 120 -8.73 -43.23 -30.26
CA LYS A 120 -7.59 -42.60 -29.58
C LYS A 120 -7.83 -41.12 -29.35
N LYS A 121 -8.27 -40.39 -30.38
CA LYS A 121 -8.56 -38.96 -30.28
C LYS A 121 -9.62 -38.63 -29.22
N VAL A 122 -10.63 -39.48 -29.06
CA VAL A 122 -11.64 -39.34 -27.98
C VAL A 122 -10.97 -39.44 -26.61
N PHE A 123 -10.04 -40.38 -26.42
CA PHE A 123 -9.33 -40.53 -25.15
C PHE A 123 -8.24 -39.46 -24.91
N GLU A 124 -7.64 -38.90 -25.96
CA GLU A 124 -6.81 -37.69 -25.85
C GLU A 124 -7.63 -36.49 -25.37
N ASP A 125 -8.83 -36.29 -25.94
CA ASP A 125 -9.75 -35.24 -25.50
C ASP A 125 -10.21 -35.45 -24.05
N ILE A 126 -10.49 -36.69 -23.63
CA ILE A 126 -10.77 -37.05 -22.23
C ILE A 126 -9.58 -36.74 -21.32
N GLY A 127 -8.36 -37.06 -21.76
CA GLY A 127 -7.14 -36.71 -21.03
C GLY A 127 -7.02 -35.21 -20.79
N ARG A 128 -7.38 -34.40 -21.79
CA ARG A 128 -7.46 -32.94 -21.64
C ARG A 128 -8.53 -32.52 -20.65
N VAL A 129 -9.71 -33.17 -20.62
CA VAL A 129 -10.74 -32.90 -19.58
C VAL A 129 -10.18 -33.12 -18.18
N ILE A 130 -9.49 -34.24 -17.95
CA ILE A 130 -8.86 -34.56 -16.66
C ILE A 130 -7.87 -33.46 -16.28
N GLN A 131 -6.99 -33.07 -17.20
CA GLN A 131 -5.99 -32.05 -16.95
C GLN A 131 -6.63 -30.69 -16.60
N GLU A 132 -7.67 -30.28 -17.32
CA GLU A 132 -8.35 -29.02 -17.05
C GLU A 132 -9.16 -29.04 -15.76
N ASN A 133 -9.72 -30.20 -15.36
CA ASN A 133 -10.34 -30.37 -14.05
C ASN A 133 -9.33 -30.14 -12.92
N GLU A 134 -8.13 -30.70 -13.04
CA GLU A 134 -7.06 -30.52 -12.06
C GLU A 134 -6.53 -29.08 -12.04
N ASN A 135 -6.32 -28.46 -13.21
CA ASN A 135 -5.93 -27.06 -13.34
C ASN A 135 -6.96 -26.13 -12.67
N ALA A 136 -8.25 -26.36 -12.94
CA ALA A 136 -9.35 -25.60 -12.33
C ALA A 136 -9.37 -25.77 -10.81
N THR A 137 -9.26 -27.00 -10.34
CA THR A 137 -9.21 -27.32 -8.90
C THR A 137 -8.08 -26.59 -8.21
N GLU A 138 -6.86 -26.65 -8.76
CA GLU A 138 -5.69 -25.97 -8.21
C GLU A 138 -5.85 -24.45 -8.24
N ALA A 139 -6.38 -23.89 -9.33
CA ALA A 139 -6.62 -22.45 -9.45
C ALA A 139 -7.67 -21.95 -8.44
N ILE A 140 -8.75 -22.71 -8.18
CA ILE A 140 -9.74 -22.35 -7.16
C ILE A 140 -9.09 -22.36 -5.76
N ILE A 141 -8.33 -23.41 -5.43
CA ILE A 141 -7.62 -23.51 -4.14
C ILE A 141 -6.66 -22.33 -3.94
N LYS A 142 -6.02 -21.85 -5.01
CA LYS A 142 -5.11 -20.68 -4.98
C LYS A 142 -5.84 -19.33 -5.00
N GLY A 143 -7.17 -19.29 -5.12
CA GLY A 143 -7.93 -18.04 -5.28
C GLY A 143 -7.74 -17.35 -6.64
N ALA A 144 -7.20 -18.06 -7.64
CA ALA A 144 -6.96 -17.58 -9.00
C ALA A 144 -8.23 -17.72 -9.85
N GLY A 145 -9.23 -16.87 -9.57
CA GLY A 145 -10.59 -17.09 -10.07
C GLY A 145 -10.75 -16.97 -11.60
N LYS A 146 -9.96 -16.13 -12.27
CA LYS A 146 -10.02 -15.99 -13.74
C LYS A 146 -9.43 -17.22 -14.42
N GLU A 147 -8.31 -17.70 -13.92
CA GLU A 147 -7.63 -18.92 -14.36
C GLU A 147 -8.50 -20.16 -14.14
N ALA A 148 -9.13 -20.26 -12.96
CA ALA A 148 -10.06 -21.34 -12.63
C ALA A 148 -11.24 -21.40 -13.61
N ARG A 149 -11.92 -20.26 -13.87
CA ARG A 149 -13.02 -20.22 -14.83
C ARG A 149 -12.59 -20.62 -16.23
N ARG A 150 -11.44 -20.13 -16.68
CA ARG A 150 -10.88 -20.49 -17.98
C ARG A 150 -10.65 -21.99 -18.09
N ALA A 151 -10.03 -22.61 -17.08
CA ALA A 151 -9.79 -24.05 -17.06
C ALA A 151 -11.13 -24.84 -17.09
N ILE A 152 -12.14 -24.42 -16.33
CA ILE A 152 -13.48 -25.04 -16.38
C ILE A 152 -14.08 -24.95 -17.79
N PHE A 153 -14.00 -23.79 -18.45
CA PHE A 153 -14.52 -23.63 -19.81
C PHE A 153 -13.76 -24.46 -20.84
N GLU A 154 -12.44 -24.55 -20.74
CA GLU A 154 -11.62 -25.38 -21.64
C GLU A 154 -11.88 -26.88 -21.41
N GLY A 155 -12.05 -27.30 -20.16
CA GLY A 155 -12.54 -28.63 -19.81
C GLY A 155 -13.91 -28.92 -20.43
N ASP A 156 -14.83 -27.96 -20.38
CA ASP A 156 -16.17 -28.11 -20.98
C ASP A 156 -16.08 -28.27 -22.51
N ILE A 157 -15.27 -27.45 -23.17
CA ILE A 157 -14.98 -27.57 -24.61
C ILE A 157 -14.43 -28.96 -24.92
N ALA A 158 -13.45 -29.47 -24.16
CA ALA A 158 -12.86 -30.78 -24.35
C ALA A 158 -13.86 -31.94 -24.13
N ALA A 159 -14.70 -31.85 -23.10
CA ALA A 159 -15.72 -32.85 -22.80
C ALA A 159 -16.76 -32.93 -23.91
N TYR A 160 -17.21 -31.77 -24.41
CA TYR A 160 -18.12 -31.71 -25.54
C TYR A 160 -17.48 -32.24 -26.83
N ASN A 161 -16.22 -31.89 -27.11
CA ASN A 161 -15.50 -32.48 -28.25
C ASN A 161 -15.42 -34.00 -28.15
N SER A 162 -15.18 -34.56 -26.95
CA SER A 162 -15.14 -36.01 -26.73
C SER A 162 -16.46 -36.69 -27.09
N LEU A 163 -17.60 -36.09 -26.70
CA LEU A 163 -18.95 -36.62 -26.98
C LEU A 163 -19.28 -36.67 -28.48
N TYR A 164 -18.80 -35.68 -29.22
CA TYR A 164 -19.18 -35.46 -30.62
C TYR A 164 -18.06 -35.80 -31.62
N SER A 165 -16.91 -36.30 -31.12
CA SER A 165 -15.81 -36.82 -31.95
C SER A 165 -16.02 -38.27 -32.39
N LEU A 166 -16.93 -39.00 -31.74
CA LEU A 166 -17.34 -40.31 -32.22
C LEU A 166 -18.05 -40.21 -33.58
N PRO A 167 -17.85 -41.20 -34.48
CA PRO A 167 -18.45 -41.17 -35.80
C PRO A 167 -19.99 -41.13 -35.73
N CYS A 168 -20.59 -40.54 -36.77
CA CYS A 168 -22.03 -40.52 -36.98
C CYS A 168 -22.85 -39.71 -35.95
N ARG A 169 -22.25 -38.66 -35.36
CA ARG A 169 -22.92 -37.72 -34.45
C ARG A 169 -23.12 -36.36 -35.11
N ASN A 170 -24.24 -35.71 -34.79
CA ASN A 170 -24.49 -34.33 -35.19
C ASN A 170 -23.53 -33.39 -34.48
N LYS A 171 -22.82 -32.54 -35.20
CA LYS A 171 -21.95 -31.52 -34.61
C LYS A 171 -22.71 -30.23 -34.51
N ILE A 172 -23.08 -29.84 -33.28
CA ILE A 172 -23.84 -28.63 -33.00
C ILE A 172 -22.86 -27.58 -32.48
N PRO A 173 -22.69 -26.45 -33.18
CA PRO A 173 -21.78 -25.41 -32.71
C PRO A 173 -22.31 -24.73 -31.45
N ARG A 174 -21.39 -24.36 -30.54
CA ARG A 174 -21.72 -23.57 -29.35
C ARG A 174 -20.58 -22.59 -29.02
N ILE A 175 -20.94 -21.45 -28.46
CA ILE A 175 -19.99 -20.52 -27.83
C ILE A 175 -19.97 -20.86 -26.34
N VAL A 176 -18.77 -20.90 -25.76
CA VAL A 176 -18.58 -21.12 -24.32
C VAL A 176 -18.16 -19.82 -23.65
N TYR A 177 -17.15 -19.12 -24.16
CA TYR A 177 -16.69 -17.85 -23.58
C TYR A 177 -15.94 -16.96 -24.59
N ILE A 178 -15.62 -15.72 -24.19
CA ILE A 178 -14.77 -14.79 -24.94
C ILE A 178 -13.52 -14.45 -24.12
N GLU A 179 -12.38 -14.29 -24.78
CA GLU A 179 -11.13 -13.83 -24.20
C GLU A 179 -10.46 -12.71 -25.04
N PRO A 180 -10.12 -11.57 -24.43
CA PRO A 180 -10.49 -11.16 -23.07
C PRO A 180 -11.97 -10.76 -22.99
N ASP A 181 -12.53 -10.83 -21.79
CA ASP A 181 -13.87 -10.38 -21.40
C ASP A 181 -13.99 -8.84 -21.36
N GLU A 182 -12.88 -8.16 -21.12
CA GLU A 182 -12.72 -6.71 -21.24
C GLU A 182 -11.50 -6.36 -22.08
N VAL A 183 -11.69 -5.51 -23.09
CA VAL A 183 -10.63 -4.98 -23.96
C VAL A 183 -10.39 -3.52 -23.63
N ILE A 184 -9.17 -3.19 -23.22
CA ILE A 184 -8.73 -1.80 -23.07
C ILE A 184 -8.23 -1.34 -24.44
N VAL A 185 -8.97 -0.44 -25.07
CA VAL A 185 -8.61 0.10 -26.39
C VAL A 185 -7.44 1.07 -26.22
N ASN A 186 -6.28 0.66 -26.73
CA ASN A 186 -5.05 1.46 -26.82
C ASN A 186 -4.76 1.80 -28.30
N ASN A 187 -3.50 2.05 -28.65
CA ASN A 187 -3.10 2.31 -30.04
C ASN A 187 -2.96 1.04 -30.89
N ASP A 188 -3.05 -0.16 -30.29
CA ASP A 188 -2.95 -1.43 -31.01
C ASP A 188 -4.33 -1.87 -31.47
N ASP A 189 -4.40 -2.66 -32.55
CA ASP A 189 -5.66 -3.20 -33.07
C ASP A 189 -6.29 -4.17 -32.06
N PRO A 190 -7.41 -3.80 -31.42
CA PRO A 190 -8.02 -4.66 -30.43
C PRO A 190 -8.67 -5.87 -31.10
N PHE A 191 -8.33 -7.07 -30.63
CA PHE A 191 -8.94 -8.31 -31.06
C PHE A 191 -9.52 -9.09 -29.89
N VAL A 192 -10.50 -9.94 -30.18
CA VAL A 192 -11.13 -10.83 -29.20
C VAL A 192 -11.20 -12.24 -29.76
N LYS A 193 -11.02 -13.22 -28.87
CA LYS A 193 -11.09 -14.64 -29.18
C LYS A 193 -12.38 -15.21 -28.64
N ILE A 194 -13.18 -15.79 -29.52
CA ILE A 194 -14.42 -16.47 -29.17
C ILE A 194 -14.08 -17.95 -29.09
N ARG A 195 -14.31 -18.54 -27.92
CA ARG A 195 -13.97 -19.94 -27.62
C ARG A 195 -15.24 -20.76 -27.53
N GLY A 196 -15.19 -21.98 -28.07
CA GLY A 196 -16.36 -22.83 -28.15
C GLY A 196 -16.08 -24.16 -28.83
N ASN A 197 -17.13 -24.76 -29.40
CA ASN A 197 -17.04 -26.02 -30.13
C ASN A 197 -17.59 -25.86 -31.55
N PHE A 198 -16.94 -26.53 -32.49
CA PHE A 198 -17.36 -26.63 -33.89
C PHE A 198 -17.58 -25.28 -34.58
N LEU A 199 -16.74 -24.30 -34.25
CA LEU A 199 -16.85 -22.92 -34.73
C LEU A 199 -16.42 -22.76 -36.21
N ASP A 200 -15.73 -23.74 -36.78
CA ASP A 200 -15.21 -23.75 -38.16
C ASP A 200 -15.93 -24.76 -39.07
N ILE A 201 -17.17 -25.11 -38.73
CA ILE A 201 -17.99 -25.90 -39.66
C ILE A 201 -18.53 -24.95 -40.74
N GLY A 202 -18.24 -25.28 -42.00
CA GLY A 202 -18.69 -24.54 -43.18
C GLY A 202 -17.76 -23.41 -43.61
N SER A 203 -17.82 -23.02 -44.89
CA SER A 203 -16.91 -22.07 -45.52
C SER A 203 -17.29 -20.59 -45.36
N GLU A 204 -18.46 -20.28 -44.77
CA GLU A 204 -19.10 -18.95 -44.89
C GLU A 204 -19.51 -18.32 -43.54
N SER A 205 -19.00 -18.78 -42.40
CA SER A 205 -19.40 -18.20 -41.12
C SER A 205 -19.06 -16.72 -41.02
N LYS A 206 -20.09 -15.89 -40.80
CA LYS A 206 -20.00 -14.44 -40.64
C LYS A 206 -20.07 -14.06 -39.18
N VAL A 207 -19.27 -13.05 -38.81
CA VAL A 207 -19.27 -12.49 -37.46
C VAL A 207 -19.64 -11.02 -37.54
N LYS A 208 -20.57 -10.59 -36.69
CA LYS A 208 -20.96 -9.19 -36.56
C LYS A 208 -20.73 -8.71 -35.13
N VAL A 209 -20.10 -7.56 -34.99
CA VAL A 209 -19.91 -6.84 -33.73
C VAL A 209 -20.83 -5.62 -33.75
N ASP A 210 -21.80 -5.58 -32.82
CA ASP A 210 -22.83 -4.54 -32.74
C ASP A 210 -23.55 -4.31 -34.09
N GLY A 211 -23.82 -5.41 -34.80
CA GLY A 211 -24.46 -5.42 -36.12
C GLY A 211 -23.54 -5.14 -37.32
N ILE A 212 -22.28 -4.74 -37.07
CA ILE A 212 -21.27 -4.45 -38.12
C ILE A 212 -20.49 -5.72 -38.43
N GLU A 213 -20.44 -6.13 -39.69
CA GLU A 213 -19.63 -7.28 -40.13
C GLU A 213 -18.14 -7.00 -39.89
N THR A 214 -17.44 -7.97 -39.31
CA THR A 214 -16.02 -7.84 -38.94
C THR A 214 -15.15 -8.90 -39.60
N ASN A 215 -13.86 -8.59 -39.71
CA ASN A 215 -12.85 -9.48 -40.24
C ASN A 215 -12.46 -10.53 -39.19
N ILE A 216 -12.42 -11.78 -39.62
CA ILE A 216 -11.89 -12.90 -38.85
C ILE A 216 -10.39 -12.98 -39.10
N ILE A 217 -9.60 -12.85 -38.03
CA ILE A 217 -8.13 -12.87 -38.06
C ILE A 217 -7.64 -14.31 -38.14
N ALA A 218 -8.22 -15.18 -37.31
CA ALA A 218 -7.86 -16.59 -37.25
C ALA A 218 -9.09 -17.42 -36.87
N ARG A 219 -9.12 -18.67 -37.32
CA ARG A 219 -10.21 -19.60 -37.04
C ARG A 219 -9.70 -21.03 -36.94
N ASN A 220 -10.32 -21.79 -36.03
CA ASN A 220 -10.30 -23.23 -36.01
C ASN A 220 -11.59 -23.76 -35.34
N ASN A 221 -11.69 -25.07 -35.17
CA ASN A 221 -12.87 -25.71 -34.58
C ASN A 221 -13.28 -25.20 -33.19
N ASN A 222 -12.35 -24.66 -32.39
CA ASN A 222 -12.61 -24.23 -31.01
C ASN A 222 -12.36 -22.73 -30.76
N GLU A 223 -11.84 -21.99 -31.74
CA GLU A 223 -11.52 -20.58 -31.60
C GLU A 223 -11.83 -19.80 -32.89
N ILE A 224 -12.46 -18.63 -32.73
CA ILE A 224 -12.51 -17.59 -33.76
C ILE A 224 -11.92 -16.31 -33.16
N ALA A 225 -10.82 -15.82 -33.73
CA ALA A 225 -10.27 -14.52 -33.40
C ALA A 225 -10.82 -13.46 -34.38
N ILE A 226 -11.37 -12.38 -33.85
CA ILE A 226 -11.93 -11.27 -34.65
C ILE A 226 -11.29 -9.95 -34.23
N ALA A 227 -11.11 -9.05 -35.20
CA ALA A 227 -10.79 -7.65 -34.93
C ALA A 227 -12.07 -6.91 -34.49
N ILE A 228 -11.94 -5.88 -33.65
CA ILE A 228 -13.05 -4.96 -33.42
C ILE A 228 -13.10 -3.94 -34.58
N PRO A 229 -14.25 -3.72 -35.23
CA PRO A 229 -14.36 -2.75 -36.33
C PRO A 229 -13.92 -1.34 -35.93
N GLU A 230 -13.09 -0.69 -36.75
CA GLU A 230 -12.62 0.68 -36.54
C GLU A 230 -13.76 1.69 -36.34
N LYS A 231 -14.90 1.47 -37.02
CA LYS A 231 -16.10 2.32 -36.88
C LYS A 231 -16.61 2.38 -35.44
N ILE A 232 -16.41 1.32 -34.66
CA ILE A 232 -16.77 1.28 -33.25
C ILE A 232 -15.69 1.98 -32.41
N LEU A 233 -14.42 1.68 -32.68
CA LEU A 233 -13.27 2.25 -31.97
C LEU A 233 -13.23 3.78 -32.08
N ASN A 234 -13.51 4.31 -33.26
CA ASN A 234 -13.55 5.74 -33.54
C ASN A 234 -14.67 6.49 -32.81
N ASN A 235 -15.66 5.79 -32.23
CA ASN A 235 -16.80 6.40 -31.53
C ASN A 235 -16.87 5.99 -30.05
N LEU A 236 -15.76 5.51 -29.48
CA LEU A 236 -15.71 5.02 -28.11
C LEU A 236 -15.31 6.13 -27.12
N ASP A 237 -16.31 6.81 -26.54
CA ASP A 237 -16.10 7.87 -25.55
C ASP A 237 -16.14 7.39 -24.09
N ASP A 238 -16.86 6.30 -23.83
CA ASP A 238 -17.01 5.67 -22.52
C ASP A 238 -17.02 4.14 -22.68
N SER A 239 -16.94 3.41 -21.56
CA SER A 239 -17.00 1.95 -21.59
C SER A 239 -18.33 1.47 -22.17
N LYS A 240 -18.28 0.56 -23.14
CA LYS A 240 -19.45 0.05 -23.87
C LYS A 240 -19.40 -1.47 -23.94
N LEU A 241 -20.53 -2.11 -23.64
CA LEU A 241 -20.73 -3.53 -23.90
C LEU A 241 -21.12 -3.72 -25.37
N LEU A 242 -20.33 -4.47 -26.13
CA LEU A 242 -20.60 -4.78 -27.53
C LEU A 242 -21.20 -6.17 -27.66
N SER A 243 -22.29 -6.27 -28.40
CA SER A 243 -22.85 -7.56 -28.79
C SER A 243 -22.01 -8.18 -29.92
N ILE A 244 -21.76 -9.47 -29.85
CA ILE A 244 -21.12 -10.23 -30.90
C ILE A 244 -22.09 -11.33 -31.32
N SER A 245 -22.35 -11.42 -32.61
CA SER A 245 -23.24 -12.43 -33.20
C SER A 245 -22.52 -13.24 -34.27
N LEU A 246 -22.73 -14.56 -34.23
CA LEU A 246 -22.14 -15.50 -35.16
C LEU A 246 -23.21 -16.29 -35.89
N THR A 247 -23.03 -16.43 -37.20
CA THR A 247 -23.79 -17.37 -38.04
C THR A 247 -22.92 -18.60 -38.29
N LEU A 248 -23.30 -19.75 -37.72
CA LEU A 248 -22.53 -20.99 -37.77
C LEU A 248 -23.32 -22.15 -38.41
N TYR A 249 -22.61 -23.14 -38.95
CA TYR A 249 -23.22 -24.30 -39.60
C TYR A 249 -23.23 -25.51 -38.64
N LYS A 250 -24.25 -26.38 -38.74
CA LYS A 250 -24.23 -27.70 -38.08
C LYS A 250 -23.97 -28.79 -39.10
N THR A 251 -23.27 -29.83 -38.68
CA THR A 251 -23.25 -31.08 -39.43
C THR A 251 -24.37 -31.98 -38.91
N THR A 252 -25.30 -32.36 -39.79
CA THR A 252 -26.33 -33.37 -39.48
C THR A 252 -25.93 -34.70 -40.12
N VAL A 253 -25.79 -35.75 -39.34
CA VAL A 253 -25.43 -37.08 -39.84
C VAL A 253 -26.67 -37.97 -39.93
N ILE A 254 -26.85 -38.63 -41.07
CA ILE A 254 -27.91 -39.63 -41.27
C ILE A 254 -27.46 -40.94 -40.61
N PRO A 255 -28.13 -41.43 -39.54
CA PRO A 255 -27.61 -42.51 -38.70
C PRO A 255 -27.37 -43.85 -39.41
N VAL A 256 -28.14 -44.14 -40.46
CA VAL A 256 -28.15 -45.47 -41.12
C VAL A 256 -26.93 -45.69 -42.02
N VAL A 257 -26.35 -44.63 -42.58
CA VAL A 257 -25.22 -44.71 -43.55
C VAL A 257 -24.03 -43.87 -43.09
N CYS A 258 -24.13 -43.20 -41.93
CA CYS A 258 -23.12 -42.26 -41.44
C CYS A 258 -22.75 -41.15 -42.45
N TRP A 259 -23.64 -40.86 -43.41
CA TRP A 259 -23.46 -39.77 -44.36
C TRP A 259 -23.78 -38.45 -43.68
N ALA A 260 -22.79 -37.57 -43.65
CA ALA A 260 -22.91 -36.22 -43.14
C ALA A 260 -23.50 -35.30 -44.22
N ARG A 261 -24.55 -34.56 -43.89
CA ARG A 261 -24.95 -33.35 -44.62
C ARG A 261 -24.79 -32.17 -43.69
N ASP A 262 -23.99 -31.20 -44.11
CA ASP A 262 -23.97 -29.92 -43.45
C ASP A 262 -25.31 -29.22 -43.71
N SER A 263 -25.91 -28.73 -42.64
CA SER A 263 -27.19 -28.05 -42.67
C SER A 263 -27.04 -26.76 -41.88
N ILE A 264 -27.66 -25.70 -42.38
CA ILE A 264 -27.50 -24.38 -41.79
C ILE A 264 -28.30 -24.36 -40.48
N ILE A 265 -27.66 -24.06 -39.35
CA ILE A 265 -28.36 -23.49 -38.21
C ILE A 265 -28.27 -21.97 -38.37
N ASN A 266 -29.34 -21.32 -38.85
CA ASN A 266 -29.48 -19.87 -38.72
C ASN A 266 -29.88 -19.52 -37.28
N SER A 267 -29.08 -19.92 -36.29
CA SER A 267 -29.25 -19.50 -34.91
C SER A 267 -28.12 -18.54 -34.60
N PRO A 268 -28.40 -17.24 -34.45
CA PRO A 268 -27.38 -16.29 -34.07
C PRO A 268 -26.92 -16.64 -32.65
N LEU A 269 -25.75 -17.24 -32.53
CA LEU A 269 -25.12 -17.35 -31.22
C LEU A 269 -24.65 -15.96 -30.82
N GLN A 270 -25.05 -15.53 -29.63
CA GLN A 270 -24.77 -14.21 -29.12
C GLN A 270 -23.87 -14.29 -27.90
N THR A 271 -22.94 -13.37 -27.83
CA THR A 271 -22.09 -13.15 -26.67
C THR A 271 -21.70 -11.68 -26.64
N SER A 272 -20.96 -11.23 -25.63
CA SER A 272 -20.63 -9.81 -25.50
C SER A 272 -19.24 -9.60 -24.93
N VAL A 273 -18.61 -8.51 -25.35
CA VAL A 273 -17.31 -8.07 -24.82
C VAL A 273 -17.42 -6.62 -24.37
N LYS A 274 -16.80 -6.29 -23.24
CA LYS A 274 -16.74 -4.92 -22.75
C LYS A 274 -15.53 -4.22 -23.38
N LEU A 275 -15.76 -3.12 -24.08
CA LEU A 275 -14.69 -2.23 -24.52
C LEU A 275 -14.58 -1.05 -23.58
N THR A 276 -13.36 -0.77 -23.13
CA THR A 276 -13.07 0.38 -22.28
C THR A 276 -11.98 1.21 -22.96
N PRO A 277 -12.23 2.50 -23.26
CA PRO A 277 -11.19 3.36 -23.81
C PRO A 277 -10.09 3.59 -22.77
N GLN A 278 -8.83 3.63 -23.21
CA GLN A 278 -7.71 3.99 -22.34
C GLN A 278 -7.93 5.38 -21.72
N VAL A 279 -7.64 5.49 -20.41
CA VAL A 279 -7.64 6.79 -19.73
C VAL A 279 -6.24 7.37 -19.79
N LYS A 280 -6.11 8.55 -20.39
CA LYS A 280 -4.89 9.36 -20.36
C LYS A 280 -5.09 10.44 -19.32
N TYR A 281 -4.07 10.71 -18.51
CA TYR A 281 -4.15 11.76 -17.49
C TYR A 281 -2.91 12.63 -17.53
N ASN A 282 -3.12 13.89 -17.14
CA ASN A 282 -2.10 14.88 -16.92
C ASN A 282 -2.33 15.55 -15.57
N ILE A 283 -1.36 15.47 -14.68
CA ILE A 283 -1.40 16.09 -13.36
C ILE A 283 -0.47 17.30 -13.43
N GLU A 284 -1.05 18.48 -13.39
CA GLU A 284 -0.32 19.75 -13.35
C GLU A 284 -0.52 20.35 -11.96
N GLY A 285 0.55 20.73 -11.29
CA GLY A 285 0.45 21.29 -9.95
C GLY A 285 1.65 22.12 -9.57
N TYR A 286 1.57 22.65 -8.35
CA TYR A 286 2.70 23.31 -7.72
C TYR A 286 2.76 23.01 -6.23
N ILE A 287 3.96 23.12 -5.71
CA ILE A 287 4.26 23.03 -4.28
C ILE A 287 4.86 24.37 -3.86
N GLU A 288 4.38 24.92 -2.75
CA GLU A 288 4.98 26.09 -2.10
C GLU A 288 5.15 25.83 -0.60
N GLY A 289 6.30 26.23 -0.06
CA GLY A 289 6.58 26.15 1.37
C GLY A 289 6.65 27.54 1.98
N ASN A 290 6.08 27.71 3.17
CA ASN A 290 6.31 28.88 4.01
C ASN A 290 7.01 28.45 5.29
N TYR A 291 8.08 29.15 5.65
CA TYR A 291 8.84 28.88 6.86
C TYR A 291 9.03 30.15 7.69
N GLU A 292 9.10 29.96 9.01
CA GLU A 292 9.55 31.01 9.92
C GLU A 292 11.08 30.93 10.05
N LYS A 293 11.79 31.94 9.53
CA LYS A 293 13.22 32.08 9.76
C LYS A 293 13.43 32.77 11.11
N ILE A 294 14.07 32.07 12.04
CA ILE A 294 14.56 32.67 13.28
C ILE A 294 15.79 33.51 12.91
N THR A 295 15.72 34.83 13.09
CA THR A 295 16.89 35.71 12.92
C THR A 295 17.94 35.38 13.98
N PRO A 296 19.24 35.60 13.69
CA PRO A 296 20.32 35.22 14.60
C PRO A 296 20.13 35.86 15.99
N GLU A 297 20.49 35.10 17.02
CA GLU A 297 20.46 35.50 18.43
C GLU A 297 21.20 36.84 18.62
N GLU A 298 20.51 37.89 19.10
CA GLU A 298 21.20 39.11 19.52
C GLU A 298 21.83 38.88 20.90
N VAL A 299 23.14 39.10 20.97
CA VAL A 299 23.90 39.10 22.22
C VAL A 299 23.77 40.48 22.84
N LYS A 300 23.02 40.61 23.92
CA LYS A 300 22.95 41.84 24.71
C LYS A 300 23.85 41.74 25.94
N GLU A 301 24.58 42.81 26.21
CA GLU A 301 25.29 43.00 27.48
C GLU A 301 24.29 43.50 28.52
N ASP A 302 24.31 42.89 29.69
CA ASP A 302 23.41 43.19 30.80
C ASP A 302 24.20 43.19 32.12
N ILE A 303 23.70 43.92 33.13
CA ILE A 303 24.42 44.20 34.38
C ILE A 303 23.61 43.67 35.56
N GLN A 304 24.22 42.82 36.38
CA GLN A 304 23.63 42.32 37.62
C GLN A 304 24.33 42.95 38.84
N ASN A 305 23.58 43.73 39.62
CA ASN A 305 24.07 44.41 40.82
C ASN A 305 23.64 43.66 42.09
N PHE A 306 24.57 43.48 43.03
CA PHE A 306 24.34 42.92 44.36
C PHE A 306 24.71 43.97 45.43
N PRO A 307 23.81 44.92 45.74
CA PRO A 307 24.13 46.03 46.63
C PRO A 307 24.27 45.61 48.10
N GLN A 308 25.16 46.33 48.79
CA GLN A 308 25.42 46.47 50.22
C GLN A 308 25.30 45.18 51.03
N ARG A 309 26.41 44.43 51.05
CA ARG A 309 26.51 43.19 51.81
C ARG A 309 27.53 43.36 52.93
N ARG A 310 27.03 43.50 54.17
CA ARG A 310 27.86 43.38 55.37
C ARG A 310 28.07 41.92 55.75
N THR A 311 29.34 41.53 55.87
CA THR A 311 29.79 40.23 56.35
C THR A 311 30.41 40.41 57.73
N LYS A 312 29.94 39.67 58.74
CA LYS A 312 30.36 39.81 60.14
C LYS A 312 30.64 38.44 60.75
N VAL A 313 31.57 38.39 61.71
CA VAL A 313 31.85 37.19 62.50
C VAL A 313 30.58 36.80 63.26
N ILE A 314 30.13 35.56 63.08
CA ILE A 314 28.92 35.03 63.75
C ILE A 314 29.28 34.61 65.18
N ASP A 315 30.49 34.10 65.39
CA ASP A 315 31.00 33.67 66.69
C ASP A 315 31.16 34.85 67.68
N GLU A 316 31.02 34.56 68.97
CA GLU A 316 31.12 35.57 70.05
C GLU A 316 32.56 35.97 70.38
N ASN A 317 33.53 35.29 69.77
CA ASN A 317 34.94 35.50 70.02
C ASN A 317 35.50 36.72 69.26
N CYS A 318 36.09 37.67 69.99
CA CYS A 318 36.58 38.94 69.48
C CYS A 318 38.05 38.90 69.02
N GLY A 319 38.69 37.74 69.16
CA GLY A 319 40.02 37.45 68.60
C GLY A 319 40.00 36.62 67.31
N VAL A 320 38.82 36.42 66.70
CA VAL A 320 38.66 35.54 65.53
C VAL A 320 39.44 36.06 64.31
N ASN A 321 40.03 35.13 63.56
CA ASN A 321 40.68 35.37 62.28
C ASN A 321 40.19 34.27 61.32
N GLU A 322 39.06 34.53 60.64
CA GLU A 322 38.37 33.56 59.82
C GLU A 322 38.11 34.09 58.41
N THR A 323 38.08 33.19 57.42
CA THR A 323 37.65 33.53 56.06
C THR A 323 36.20 33.12 55.88
N ILE A 324 35.32 34.09 55.63
CA ILE A 324 33.92 33.84 55.30
C ILE A 324 33.76 33.77 53.78
N ARG A 325 33.03 32.75 53.34
CA ARG A 325 32.64 32.53 51.95
C ARG A 325 31.18 32.92 51.72
N ARG A 326 30.89 33.73 50.70
CA ARG A 326 29.53 34.02 50.23
C ARG A 326 29.36 33.68 48.75
N ASP A 327 28.33 32.89 48.46
CA ASP A 327 27.98 32.46 47.10
C ASP A 327 26.84 33.35 46.53
N PHE A 328 26.98 33.80 45.29
CA PHE A 328 25.98 34.54 44.52
C PHE A 328 25.61 33.72 43.28
N LEU A 329 24.31 33.47 43.07
CA LEU A 329 23.83 32.69 41.92
C LEU A 329 23.76 33.56 40.66
N ILE A 330 24.36 33.05 39.58
CA ILE A 330 24.32 33.61 38.24
C ILE A 330 23.20 32.91 37.46
N GLU A 331 22.35 33.67 36.76
CA GLU A 331 21.26 33.12 35.95
C GLU A 331 21.79 32.21 34.81
N LYS A 332 21.01 31.17 34.47
CA LYS A 332 21.37 30.23 33.40
C LYS A 332 21.38 30.95 32.04
N GLY A 333 22.48 30.81 31.29
CA GLY A 333 22.66 31.43 29.97
C GLY A 333 23.42 32.77 29.97
N TRP A 334 23.94 33.18 31.13
CA TRP A 334 24.86 34.32 31.25
C TRP A 334 26.32 33.88 31.10
N GLU A 335 27.09 34.67 30.37
CA GLU A 335 28.55 34.61 30.31
C GLU A 335 29.11 35.88 30.98
N ILE A 336 29.78 35.74 32.12
CA ILE A 336 30.36 36.88 32.85
C ILE A 336 31.62 37.35 32.13
N ILE A 337 31.71 38.65 31.85
CA ILE A 337 32.81 39.27 31.08
C ILE A 337 33.65 40.16 31.97
N ASP A 338 33.00 40.84 32.92
CA ASP A 338 33.68 41.72 33.83
C ASP A 338 33.02 41.72 35.21
N LYS A 339 33.76 42.16 36.21
CA LYS A 339 33.31 42.29 37.60
C LYS A 339 33.87 43.56 38.21
N THR A 340 33.01 44.30 38.88
CA THR A 340 33.41 45.44 39.70
C THR A 340 33.12 45.13 41.15
N PHE A 341 34.10 45.37 42.00
CA PHE A 341 33.97 45.20 43.43
C PHE A 341 34.42 46.48 44.12
N THR A 342 33.57 47.02 44.98
CA THR A 342 33.84 48.25 45.70
C THR A 342 33.79 47.97 47.19
N GLU A 343 34.94 48.07 47.86
CA GLU A 343 34.98 48.05 49.32
C GLU A 343 34.36 49.34 49.85
N ILE A 344 33.32 49.22 50.65
CA ILE A 344 32.62 50.36 51.26
C ILE A 344 33.30 50.71 52.58
N SER A 345 33.45 49.71 53.46
CA SER A 345 34.13 49.90 54.75
C SER A 345 34.52 48.56 55.40
N ALA A 346 35.50 48.62 56.29
CA ALA A 346 36.04 47.49 57.02
C ALA A 346 36.51 47.93 58.42
N ASN A 347 36.62 47.00 59.36
CA ASN A 347 37.28 47.27 60.64
C ASN A 347 38.36 46.23 60.99
N CYS A 348 39.26 46.63 61.89
CA CYS A 348 40.15 45.73 62.63
C CYS A 348 41.08 44.86 61.77
N GLY A 349 41.46 45.37 60.59
CA GLY A 349 42.34 44.67 59.65
C GLY A 349 41.65 43.54 58.89
N THR A 350 40.31 43.56 58.85
CA THR A 350 39.49 42.75 57.96
C THR A 350 39.76 43.16 56.51
N SER A 351 39.87 42.19 55.61
CA SER A 351 40.17 42.44 54.19
C SER A 351 39.44 41.48 53.28
N LEU A 352 39.27 41.86 52.02
CA LEU A 352 38.82 40.95 50.97
C LEU A 352 39.97 40.07 50.49
N GLU A 353 39.71 38.78 50.24
CA GLU A 353 40.69 37.87 49.63
C GLU A 353 40.48 37.68 48.12
N GLY A 354 39.25 37.87 47.62
CA GLY A 354 38.97 37.84 46.19
C GLY A 354 37.59 37.30 45.82
N ILE A 355 37.37 37.13 44.51
CA ILE A 355 36.13 36.62 43.92
C ILE A 355 36.48 35.53 42.92
N ASP A 356 35.99 34.31 43.17
CA ASP A 356 36.13 33.16 42.29
C ASP A 356 34.81 32.85 41.59
N PHE A 357 34.86 32.35 40.36
CA PHE A 357 33.68 31.82 39.67
C PHE A 357 33.69 30.30 39.68
N GLN A 358 32.60 29.70 40.16
CA GLN A 358 32.43 28.25 40.22
C GLN A 358 31.13 27.86 39.50
N GLY A 359 31.23 27.59 38.20
CA GLY A 359 30.08 27.30 37.34
C GLY A 359 29.15 28.52 37.26
N ASN A 360 27.92 28.36 37.75
CA ASN A 360 26.91 29.43 37.79
C ASN A 360 26.93 30.21 39.12
N ARG A 361 28.07 30.30 39.80
CA ARG A 361 28.20 31.01 41.08
C ARG A 361 29.40 31.94 41.08
N ALA A 362 29.23 33.14 41.62
CA ALA A 362 30.32 34.00 42.04
C ALA A 362 30.52 33.83 43.55
N VAL A 363 31.75 33.56 43.97
CA VAL A 363 32.12 33.24 45.34
C VAL A 363 33.03 34.33 45.86
N VAL A 364 32.54 35.14 46.79
CA VAL A 364 33.32 36.20 47.43
C VAL A 364 33.93 35.66 48.72
N ARG A 365 35.24 35.84 48.90
CA ARG A 365 35.97 35.46 50.11
C ARG A 365 36.43 36.69 50.86
N THR A 366 36.07 36.78 52.14
CA THR A 366 36.43 37.89 53.01
C THR A 366 37.12 37.35 54.25
N ARG A 367 38.31 37.85 54.55
CA ARG A 367 39.04 37.55 55.78
C ARG A 367 38.63 38.51 56.88
N LEU A 368 37.85 38.04 57.84
CA LEU A 368 37.44 38.81 59.01
C LEU A 368 38.47 38.69 60.13
N LYS A 369 38.87 39.83 60.69
CA LYS A 369 39.77 39.90 61.84
C LYS A 369 39.09 40.65 62.98
N GLY A 370 38.96 39.99 64.13
CA GLY A 370 38.44 40.57 65.36
C GLY A 370 39.35 41.67 65.91
N CYS A 371 38.76 42.63 66.63
CA CYS A 371 39.48 43.78 67.18
C CYS A 371 40.28 43.43 68.45
N GLY A 372 40.29 42.16 68.84
CA GLY A 372 40.94 41.66 70.04
C GLY A 372 40.14 41.93 71.31
N TYR A 373 40.82 41.76 72.44
CA TYR A 373 40.26 41.99 73.75
C TYR A 373 41.11 43.01 74.51
N THR A 374 40.46 43.91 75.21
CA THR A 374 41.13 44.66 76.28
C THR A 374 41.18 43.77 77.51
N THR A 375 42.38 43.46 77.99
CA THR A 375 42.57 42.64 79.19
C THR A 375 43.22 43.47 80.29
N VAL A 376 42.58 43.52 81.46
CA VAL A 376 43.17 44.09 82.68
C VAL A 376 43.65 42.93 83.54
N ARG A 377 44.95 42.89 83.83
CA ARG A 377 45.57 41.85 84.65
C ARG A 377 45.81 42.37 86.07
N GLY A 378 45.46 41.56 87.06
CA GLY A 378 45.74 41.84 88.46
C GLY A 378 47.20 41.54 88.86
N PRO A 379 47.58 41.87 90.11
CA PRO A 379 48.83 41.38 90.67
C PRO A 379 48.85 39.84 90.59
N PHE A 380 50.01 39.27 90.23
CA PHE A 380 50.21 37.84 89.89
C PHE A 380 49.69 37.37 88.52
N GLY A 381 49.23 38.27 87.64
CA GLY A 381 48.98 37.97 86.22
C GLY A 381 47.61 37.37 85.90
N ALA A 382 46.72 37.22 86.88
CA ALA A 382 45.34 36.79 86.66
C ALA A 382 44.56 37.83 85.84
N ILE A 383 43.80 37.39 84.83
CA ILE A 383 42.93 38.25 84.02
C ILE A 383 41.69 38.57 84.87
N LEU A 384 41.58 39.82 85.35
CA LEU A 384 40.45 40.27 86.17
C LEU A 384 39.27 40.73 85.30
N TYR A 385 39.56 41.24 84.11
CA TYR A 385 38.57 41.75 83.17
C TYR A 385 39.03 41.50 81.73
N LYS A 386 38.12 41.00 80.90
CA LYS A 386 38.35 40.75 79.47
C LYS A 386 37.15 41.29 78.70
N ASP A 387 37.33 42.42 78.03
CA ASP A 387 36.28 43.08 77.25
C ASP A 387 36.56 42.99 75.75
N CYS A 388 35.50 42.84 74.98
CA CYS A 388 35.55 42.70 73.54
C CYS A 388 35.70 44.08 72.87
N ASN A 389 36.78 44.32 72.13
CA ASN A 389 36.99 45.60 71.44
C ASN A 389 36.18 45.72 70.13
N GLY A 390 35.37 44.72 69.82
CA GLY A 390 34.57 44.65 68.61
C GLY A 390 34.89 43.41 67.76
N ARG A 391 33.89 42.99 66.98
CA ARG A 391 34.01 41.90 66.02
C ARG A 391 34.45 42.45 64.66
N GLY A 392 35.17 41.63 63.90
CA GLY A 392 35.52 41.94 62.51
C GLY A 392 34.30 41.95 61.61
N TRP A 393 34.20 42.94 60.73
CA TRP A 393 33.20 43.03 59.69
C TRP A 393 33.76 43.73 58.45
N HIS A 394 33.18 43.40 57.30
CA HIS A 394 33.49 43.97 55.99
C HIS A 394 32.19 44.30 55.26
N GLU A 395 32.14 45.44 54.60
CA GLU A 395 31.01 45.87 53.79
C GLU A 395 31.47 46.22 52.38
N TYR A 396 30.76 45.68 51.40
CA TYR A 396 31.13 45.79 50.00
C TYR A 396 29.93 45.74 49.05
N ASP A 397 30.15 46.27 47.84
CA ASP A 397 29.28 46.14 46.67
C ASP A 397 29.91 45.24 45.61
N LEU A 398 29.08 44.38 45.00
CA LEU A 398 29.46 43.53 43.88
C LEU A 398 28.58 43.81 42.66
N THR A 399 29.21 44.13 41.53
CA THR A 399 28.58 44.24 40.22
C THR A 399 29.18 43.20 39.28
N LEU A 400 28.32 42.37 38.67
CA LEU A 400 28.70 41.41 37.64
C LEU A 400 28.19 41.91 36.29
N ILE A 401 29.07 42.01 35.30
CA ILE A 401 28.72 42.39 33.92
C ILE A 401 28.78 41.12 33.08
N GLY A 402 27.70 40.77 32.38
CA GLY A 402 27.65 39.57 31.55
C GLY A 402 26.89 39.75 30.25
N ARG A 403 27.12 38.84 29.31
CA ARG A 403 26.35 38.71 28.08
C ARG A 403 25.27 37.67 28.27
N ARG A 404 24.04 38.01 27.88
CA ARG A 404 22.93 37.07 27.79
C ARG A 404 22.48 36.98 26.33
N ARG A 405 22.44 35.76 25.81
CA ARG A 405 21.79 35.50 24.52
C ARG A 405 20.28 35.58 24.71
N THR A 406 19.64 36.53 24.05
CA THR A 406 18.19 36.71 24.17
C THR A 406 17.55 36.49 22.81
N ILE A 407 16.66 35.50 22.72
CA ILE A 407 15.83 35.30 21.53
C ILE A 407 14.77 36.40 21.55
N ILE A 408 14.80 37.30 20.58
CA ILE A 408 13.78 38.35 20.43
C ILE A 408 12.59 37.73 19.68
N PRO A 409 11.43 37.53 20.33
CA PRO A 409 10.28 36.85 19.70
C PRO A 409 9.68 37.63 18.51
N GLU A 410 9.96 38.93 18.43
CA GLU A 410 9.32 39.89 17.52
C GLU A 410 9.94 39.94 16.10
N LYS A 411 11.09 39.29 15.85
CA LYS A 411 11.73 39.23 14.52
C LYS A 411 11.54 37.87 13.83
N ARG A 412 10.30 37.36 13.80
CA ARG A 412 9.95 36.20 12.96
C ARG A 412 9.68 36.68 11.54
N GLU A 413 10.59 36.40 10.62
CA GLU A 413 10.37 36.68 9.21
C GLU A 413 9.78 35.44 8.54
N ARG A 414 8.58 35.60 7.95
CA ARG A 414 8.01 34.57 7.09
C ARG A 414 8.68 34.65 5.73
N ILE A 415 9.31 33.57 5.33
CA ILE A 415 9.89 33.47 3.99
C ILE A 415 9.07 32.45 3.20
N SER A 416 8.58 32.90 2.05
CA SER A 416 7.95 32.04 1.05
C SER A 416 9.03 31.47 0.15
N LEU A 417 9.06 30.14 0.00
CA LEU A 417 9.89 29.49 -1.02
C LEU A 417 9.33 29.79 -2.42
N PRO A 418 10.20 29.80 -3.45
CA PRO A 418 9.73 29.82 -4.83
C PRO A 418 8.83 28.61 -5.10
N LYS A 419 7.77 28.85 -5.88
CA LYS A 419 6.83 27.81 -6.32
C LYS A 419 7.55 26.82 -7.23
N GLU A 420 7.52 25.54 -6.89
CA GLU A 420 7.97 24.47 -7.77
C GLU A 420 6.77 23.86 -8.50
N THR A 421 6.76 23.93 -9.82
CA THR A 421 5.70 23.34 -10.65
C THR A 421 6.09 21.93 -11.10
N PHE A 422 5.10 21.06 -11.21
CA PHE A 422 5.29 19.72 -11.76
C PHE A 422 4.21 19.40 -12.79
N ASN A 423 4.57 18.56 -13.75
CA ASN A 423 3.68 18.08 -14.80
C ASN A 423 3.93 16.58 -15.02
N ILE A 424 2.92 15.76 -14.72
CA ILE A 424 3.01 14.30 -14.77
C ILE A 424 1.94 13.79 -15.72
N SER A 425 2.36 13.23 -16.85
CA SER A 425 1.48 12.54 -17.78
C SER A 425 1.56 11.03 -17.61
N GLY A 426 0.46 10.34 -17.82
CA GLY A 426 0.41 8.88 -17.74
C GLY A 426 -0.84 8.30 -18.38
N THR A 427 -0.89 6.97 -18.43
CA THR A 427 -2.05 6.20 -18.92
C THR A 427 -2.47 5.17 -17.89
N SER A 428 -3.76 4.80 -17.86
CA SER A 428 -4.27 3.74 -16.99
C SER A 428 -3.43 2.46 -17.10
N GLY A 429 -2.92 1.94 -15.97
CA GLY A 429 -2.06 0.76 -15.91
C GLY A 429 -0.56 1.05 -15.80
N GLN A 430 -0.12 2.30 -15.96
CA GLN A 430 1.27 2.71 -15.67
C GLN A 430 1.39 3.43 -14.32
N THR A 431 2.52 3.24 -13.65
CA THR A 431 2.89 3.96 -12.42
C THR A 431 3.95 4.99 -12.77
N THR A 432 3.71 6.27 -12.46
CA THR A 432 4.66 7.35 -12.70
C THR A 432 5.14 7.95 -11.37
N PHE A 433 6.45 8.07 -11.23
CA PHE A 433 7.11 8.63 -10.06
C PHE A 433 7.67 10.01 -10.41
N THR A 434 7.46 10.99 -9.53
CA THR A 434 8.12 12.28 -9.62
C THR A 434 8.71 12.59 -8.26
N ASP A 435 10.03 12.52 -8.15
CA ASP A 435 10.77 12.83 -6.93
C ASP A 435 10.95 14.37 -6.87
N ILE A 436 10.11 15.04 -6.09
CA ILE A 436 10.22 16.48 -5.86
C ILE A 436 11.00 16.66 -4.55
N ARG A 437 12.32 16.82 -4.65
CA ARG A 437 13.19 17.05 -3.49
C ARG A 437 13.46 18.53 -3.31
N HIS A 438 12.92 19.11 -2.24
CA HIS A 438 13.41 20.40 -1.76
C HIS A 438 14.70 20.20 -0.95
N THR A 439 15.80 20.76 -1.46
CA THR A 439 17.17 20.65 -0.92
C THR A 439 17.46 21.57 0.27
N SER A 440 16.48 21.95 1.09
CA SER A 440 16.74 22.78 2.29
C SER A 440 17.14 21.93 3.51
N ALA A 441 18.06 20.98 3.33
CA ALA A 441 18.55 20.10 4.40
C ALA A 441 19.50 20.79 5.41
N ASN A 442 19.72 22.11 5.30
CA ASN A 442 20.79 22.81 6.04
C ASN A 442 20.35 24.08 6.80
N THR A 443 19.06 24.35 6.96
CA THR A 443 18.59 25.57 7.62
C THR A 443 17.71 25.27 8.83
N ASN A 444 17.98 25.96 9.95
CA ASN A 444 17.19 25.96 11.19
C ASN A 444 15.76 26.50 10.95
N LEU A 445 14.94 25.75 10.23
CA LEU A 445 13.55 26.09 9.92
C LEU A 445 12.63 25.39 10.94
N ARG A 446 11.65 26.13 11.46
CA ARG A 446 10.57 25.62 12.33
C ARG A 446 9.23 26.01 11.71
N ASP A 447 8.21 25.19 11.98
CA ASP A 447 6.82 25.37 11.55
C ASP A 447 6.61 25.38 10.02
N ASP A 448 7.21 24.40 9.34
CA ASP A 448 7.09 24.21 7.89
C ASP A 448 5.64 23.89 7.50
N ASN A 449 4.95 24.85 6.88
CA ASN A 449 3.66 24.60 6.25
C ASN A 449 3.86 24.55 4.74
N TRP A 450 3.69 23.36 4.18
CA TRP A 450 3.70 23.11 2.75
C TRP A 450 2.27 23.18 2.21
N TYR A 451 2.08 23.99 1.19
CA TYR A 451 0.83 24.07 0.44
C TYR A 451 1.00 23.29 -0.87
N TYR A 452 0.15 22.29 -1.07
CA TYR A 452 0.14 21.46 -2.27
C TYR A 452 -1.15 21.72 -3.04
N THR A 453 -1.02 22.10 -4.31
CA THR A 453 -2.13 22.20 -5.26
C THR A 453 -1.84 21.34 -6.47
N ALA A 454 -2.72 20.39 -6.79
CA ALA A 454 -2.69 19.63 -8.02
C ALA A 454 -4.02 19.74 -8.76
N THR A 455 -3.94 20.02 -10.05
CA THR A 455 -5.05 19.91 -11.00
C THR A 455 -4.84 18.66 -11.84
N ILE A 456 -5.74 17.69 -11.69
CA ILE A 456 -5.76 16.47 -12.47
C ILE A 456 -6.66 16.71 -13.66
N LYS A 457 -6.10 16.75 -14.87
CA LYS A 457 -6.84 16.74 -16.13
C LYS A 457 -6.78 15.32 -16.69
N GLY A 458 -7.89 14.81 -17.20
CA GLY A 458 -7.92 13.49 -17.82
C GLY A 458 -8.69 13.50 -19.12
N THR A 459 -8.38 12.56 -19.99
CA THR A 459 -9.22 12.20 -21.12
C THR A 459 -9.49 10.70 -21.07
N ARG A 460 -10.73 10.33 -21.39
CA ARG A 460 -11.16 8.95 -21.61
C ARG A 460 -11.68 8.88 -23.03
N GLY A 461 -10.97 8.19 -23.91
CA GLY A 461 -11.24 8.30 -25.35
C GLY A 461 -11.13 9.76 -25.79
N ARG A 462 -12.20 10.32 -26.38
CA ARG A 462 -12.28 11.74 -26.76
C ARG A 462 -12.89 12.64 -25.67
N LYS A 463 -13.49 12.05 -24.64
CA LYS A 463 -14.18 12.79 -23.58
C LYS A 463 -13.17 13.35 -22.58
N GLN A 464 -13.23 14.65 -22.35
CA GLN A 464 -12.48 15.27 -21.27
C GLN A 464 -13.13 14.91 -19.94
N ILE A 465 -12.33 14.35 -19.02
CA ILE A 465 -12.72 14.16 -17.63
C ILE A 465 -12.59 15.51 -16.95
N SER A 466 -13.66 15.96 -16.28
CA SER A 466 -13.67 17.24 -15.58
C SER A 466 -12.45 17.34 -14.66
N PRO A 467 -11.73 18.49 -14.71
CA PRO A 467 -10.53 18.63 -13.93
C PRO A 467 -10.87 18.54 -12.44
N VAL A 468 -10.12 17.72 -11.71
CA VAL A 468 -10.24 17.61 -10.26
C VAL A 468 -9.09 18.39 -9.64
N GLN A 469 -9.40 19.34 -8.77
CA GLN A 469 -8.41 20.05 -7.98
C GLN A 469 -8.29 19.42 -6.60
N VAL A 470 -7.05 19.14 -6.20
CA VAL A 470 -6.69 18.65 -4.88
C VAL A 470 -5.82 19.71 -4.23
N ASN A 471 -6.32 20.28 -3.12
CA ASN A 471 -5.61 21.24 -2.30
C ASN A 471 -5.38 20.62 -0.92
N THR A 472 -4.14 20.57 -0.46
CA THR A 472 -3.83 20.02 0.87
C THR A 472 -2.68 20.76 1.54
N ASN A 473 -2.74 20.85 2.87
CA ASN A 473 -1.71 21.43 3.72
C ASN A 473 -0.94 20.31 4.39
N LEU A 474 0.38 20.31 4.24
CA LEU A 474 1.25 19.24 4.70
C LEU A 474 2.30 19.80 5.67
N PRO A 475 2.52 19.14 6.82
CA PRO A 475 3.37 19.67 7.88
C PRO A 475 4.89 19.39 7.71
N THR A 476 5.32 18.65 6.67
CA THR A 476 6.74 18.29 6.44
C THR A 476 6.99 18.02 4.95
N ALA A 477 8.26 18.06 4.50
CA ALA A 477 8.67 17.70 3.14
C ALA A 477 8.17 16.30 2.73
N VAL A 478 7.82 16.11 1.45
CA VAL A 478 7.10 14.93 0.97
C VAL A 478 7.53 14.49 -0.43
N ASN A 479 7.68 13.18 -0.63
CA ASN A 479 7.68 12.56 -1.95
C ASN A 479 6.25 12.32 -2.46
N VAL A 480 5.95 12.72 -3.70
CA VAL A 480 4.62 12.50 -4.30
C VAL A 480 4.71 11.36 -5.33
N THR A 481 3.90 10.33 -5.17
CA THR A 481 3.76 9.25 -6.16
C THR A 481 2.34 9.18 -6.68
N SER A 482 2.19 8.83 -7.96
CA SER A 482 0.88 8.67 -8.57
C SER A 482 0.76 7.31 -9.25
N LYS A 483 -0.35 6.61 -9.01
CA LYS A 483 -0.66 5.33 -9.65
C LYS A 483 -2.10 5.39 -10.14
N MET A 484 -2.34 5.15 -11.43
CA MET A 484 -3.70 4.97 -11.95
C MET A 484 -4.00 3.49 -12.16
N GLU A 485 -4.93 2.96 -11.36
CA GLU A 485 -5.34 1.56 -11.40
C GLU A 485 -6.86 1.49 -11.47
N ASN A 486 -7.40 0.77 -12.45
CA ASN A 486 -8.85 0.61 -12.65
C ASN A 486 -9.64 1.93 -12.71
N GLY A 487 -9.05 2.97 -13.31
CA GLY A 487 -9.65 4.30 -13.40
C GLY A 487 -9.61 5.13 -12.11
N ILE A 488 -8.99 4.62 -11.04
CA ILE A 488 -8.74 5.32 -9.79
C ILE A 488 -7.31 5.84 -9.80
N LEU A 489 -7.15 7.17 -9.73
CA LEU A 489 -5.85 7.80 -9.53
C LEU A 489 -5.56 7.86 -8.03
N SER A 490 -4.59 7.08 -7.59
CA SER A 490 -4.03 7.16 -6.24
C SER A 490 -2.85 8.11 -6.24
N ILE A 491 -2.96 9.22 -5.51
CA ILE A 491 -1.84 10.11 -5.20
C ILE A 491 -1.39 9.80 -3.78
N ARG A 492 -0.16 9.34 -3.61
CA ARG A 492 0.43 9.12 -2.29
C ARG A 492 1.48 10.16 -2.02
N ILE A 493 1.44 10.63 -0.78
CA ILE A 493 2.27 11.69 -0.22
C ILE A 493 3.08 10.98 0.86
N LEU A 494 4.28 10.54 0.50
CA LEU A 494 5.18 9.74 1.34
C LEU A 494 6.06 10.68 2.17
N LYS A 495 6.03 10.48 3.49
CA LYS A 495 6.94 11.12 4.44
C LYS A 495 8.35 10.58 4.35
#